data_AF-A0A7U9SSV1-F1
#
_entry.id   AF-A0A7U9SSV1-F1
#
_cell.length_a   1.000
_cell.length_b   1.000
_cell.length_c   1.000
_cell.angle_alpha   90.00
_cell.angle_beta   90.00
_cell.angle_gamma   90.00
#
_symmetry.space_group_name_H-M   'P 1'
#
loop_
_entity.id
_entity.type
_entity.pdbx_description
1 polymer ?
#
loop_
_entity_poly.entity_id
_entity_poly.type
_entity_poly.pdbx_seq_one_letter_code
_entity_poly.pdbx_strand_id
1 'polypeptide(L)'
;MRDPIENISKLQKQLNDLQLENQILKNILDQAGVSYKQSIARLKAADEIENYDPEQGKRIIHPDEITDEMANNFFARFWGRQDVYVKRNEKKDTGKAGYFTQCRNFWTSVCHRKLKTGVSCKNCEYYEYKPLTKEDILAHLRGNAYNASDVIGVYPLLKNNTCRFLVFDFDNHEKNAEENDFANMASLLQMHLYQVL
;
A
#
# COMPACT_ATOMS: atom_id res chain seq x y z
N MET A 1 27.87 -10.42 8.53
CA MET A 1 26.97 -11.56 8.27
C MET A 1 27.45 -12.70 9.15
N ARG A 2 26.60 -13.24 10.04
CA ARG A 2 26.95 -14.44 10.82
C ARG A 2 27.02 -15.64 9.87
N ASP A 3 27.89 -16.59 10.19
CA ASP A 3 28.09 -17.79 9.39
C ASP A 3 26.74 -18.55 9.25
N PRO A 4 26.34 -18.97 8.03
CA PRO A 4 25.12 -19.75 7.80
C PRO A 4 25.00 -20.97 8.72
N ILE A 5 26.11 -21.61 9.06
CA ILE A 5 26.16 -22.80 9.93
C ILE A 5 25.86 -22.44 11.38
N GLU A 6 26.35 -21.29 11.87
CA GLU A 6 26.02 -20.79 13.21
C GLU A 6 24.53 -20.45 13.34
N ASN A 7 23.92 -19.88 12.30
CA ASN A 7 22.49 -19.59 12.28
C ASN A 7 21.65 -20.88 12.30
N ILE A 8 22.03 -21.91 11.53
CA ILE A 8 21.34 -23.20 11.53
C ILE A 8 21.41 -23.87 12.91
N SER A 9 22.61 -23.91 13.51
CA SER A 9 22.81 -24.49 14.84
C SER A 9 21.98 -23.77 15.92
N LYS A 10 21.93 -22.43 15.85
CA LYS A 10 21.10 -21.63 16.76
C LYS A 10 19.61 -21.91 16.59
N LEU A 11 19.12 -22.00 15.35
CA LEU A 11 17.73 -22.31 15.06
C LEU A 11 17.35 -23.72 15.53
N GLN A 12 18.23 -24.71 15.33
CA GLN A 12 18.03 -26.07 15.83
C GLN A 12 17.92 -26.10 17.36
N LYS A 13 18.77 -25.34 18.06
CA LYS A 13 18.69 -25.23 19.51
C LYS A 13 17.35 -24.63 19.96
N GLN A 14 16.93 -23.52 19.34
CA GLN A 14 15.65 -22.88 19.66
C GLN A 14 14.46 -23.81 19.38
N LEU A 15 14.51 -24.58 18.30
CA LEU A 15 13.48 -25.55 17.96
C LEU A 15 13.37 -26.65 19.02
N ASN A 16 14.49 -27.18 19.50
CA ASN A 16 14.51 -28.18 20.57
C ASN A 16 13.98 -27.62 21.89
N ASP A 17 14.38 -26.40 22.26
CA ASP A 17 13.91 -25.74 23.49
C ASP A 17 12.39 -25.52 23.44
N LEU A 18 11.85 -25.05 22.31
CA LEU A 18 10.41 -24.85 22.10
C LEU A 18 9.63 -26.17 22.09
N GLN A 19 10.22 -27.25 21.57
CA GLN A 19 9.61 -28.59 21.60
C GLN A 19 9.51 -29.11 23.03
N LEU A 20 10.56 -28.92 23.83
CA LEU A 20 10.56 -29.32 25.24
C LEU A 20 9.52 -28.52 26.04
N GLU A 21 9.48 -27.20 25.86
CA GLU A 21 8.48 -26.34 26.50
C GLU A 21 7.06 -26.76 26.14
N ASN A 22 6.79 -27.04 24.87
CA ASN A 22 5.50 -27.56 24.41
C ASN A 22 5.13 -28.90 25.07
N GLN A 23 6.09 -29.81 25.25
CA GLN A 23 5.84 -31.08 25.94
C GLN A 23 5.46 -30.86 27.40
N ILE A 24 6.17 -29.97 28.10
CA ILE A 24 5.89 -29.63 29.50
C ILE A 24 4.49 -29.01 29.62
N LEU A 25 4.13 -28.06 28.75
CA LEU A 25 2.82 -27.43 28.76
C LEU A 25 1.69 -28.42 28.49
N LYS A 26 1.86 -29.34 27.53
CA LYS A 26 0.87 -30.40 27.27
C LYS A 26 0.67 -31.28 28.50
N ASN A 27 1.75 -31.67 29.17
CA ASN A 27 1.66 -32.47 30.40
C ASN A 27 0.92 -31.74 31.52
N ILE A 28 1.16 -30.43 31.71
CA ILE A 28 0.44 -29.61 32.70
C ILE A 28 -1.06 -29.55 32.37
N LEU A 29 -1.41 -29.35 31.09
CA LEU A 29 -2.80 -29.32 30.66
C LEU A 29 -3.50 -30.67 30.82
N ASP A 30 -2.81 -31.76 30.52
CA ASP A 30 -3.30 -33.13 30.72
C ASP A 30 -3.53 -33.42 32.21
N GLN A 31 -2.60 -33.00 33.09
CA GLN A 31 -2.77 -33.09 34.56
C GLN A 31 -3.94 -32.24 35.07
N ALA A 32 -4.19 -31.09 34.46
CA ALA A 32 -5.32 -30.22 34.79
C ALA A 32 -6.66 -30.68 34.17
N GLY A 33 -6.66 -31.74 33.35
CA GLY A 33 -7.86 -32.22 32.65
C GLY A 33 -8.35 -31.27 31.55
N VAL A 34 -7.53 -30.32 31.10
CA VAL A 34 -7.89 -29.32 30.09
C VAL A 34 -7.56 -29.85 28.70
N SER A 35 -8.61 -30.17 27.92
CA SER A 35 -8.44 -30.65 26.54
C SER A 35 -7.96 -29.55 25.60
N TYR A 36 -6.80 -29.74 24.98
CA TYR A 36 -6.22 -28.85 23.97
C TYR A 36 -6.35 -29.40 22.52
N LYS A 37 -6.82 -30.64 22.36
CA LYS A 37 -6.84 -31.35 21.06
C LYS A 37 -7.71 -30.63 20.02
N GLN A 38 -8.86 -30.10 20.43
CA GLN A 38 -9.77 -29.38 19.54
C GLN A 38 -9.20 -28.04 19.08
N SER A 39 -8.54 -27.29 19.98
CA SER A 39 -7.85 -26.04 19.63
C SER A 39 -6.70 -26.29 18.65
N ILE A 40 -5.90 -27.35 18.86
CA ILE A 40 -4.85 -27.74 17.91
C ILE A 40 -5.45 -28.13 16.56
N ALA A 41 -6.55 -28.91 16.54
CA ALA A 41 -7.20 -29.31 15.29
C ALA A 41 -7.73 -28.09 14.52
N ARG A 42 -8.29 -27.09 15.20
CA ARG A 42 -8.75 -25.83 14.57
C ARG A 42 -7.60 -25.01 14.00
N LEU A 43 -6.48 -24.89 14.72
CA LEU A 43 -5.30 -24.19 14.25
C LEU A 43 -4.68 -24.87 13.03
N LYS A 44 -4.55 -26.21 13.06
CA LYS A 44 -4.07 -26.99 11.92
C LYS A 44 -4.99 -26.90 10.69
N ALA A 45 -6.31 -26.96 10.92
CA ALA A 45 -7.27 -26.81 9.84
C ALA A 45 -7.22 -25.39 9.23
N ALA A 46 -6.94 -24.35 10.02
CA ALA A 46 -6.76 -23.00 9.51
C ALA A 46 -5.50 -22.88 8.64
N ASP A 47 -4.39 -23.53 9.02
CA ASP A 47 -3.16 -23.59 8.21
C ASP A 47 -3.33 -24.43 6.93
N GLU A 48 -4.18 -25.46 6.93
CA GLU A 48 -4.46 -26.30 5.75
C GLU A 48 -5.37 -25.61 4.72
N ILE A 49 -6.13 -24.56 5.10
CA ILE A 49 -7.08 -23.87 4.20
C ILE A 49 -6.38 -22.94 3.19
N GLU A 50 -5.16 -22.49 3.46
CA GLU A 50 -4.39 -21.67 2.52
C GLU A 50 -3.09 -22.36 2.11
N ASN A 51 -3.21 -23.29 1.16
CA ASN A 51 -2.04 -23.70 0.38
C ASN A 51 -1.49 -22.47 -0.35
N TYR A 52 -0.41 -21.90 0.18
CA TYR A 52 0.35 -20.83 -0.46
C TYR A 52 0.73 -21.27 -1.88
N ASP A 53 0.12 -20.65 -2.88
CA ASP A 53 0.42 -20.89 -4.27
C ASP A 53 1.66 -20.04 -4.65
N PRO A 54 2.83 -20.67 -4.89
CA PRO A 54 4.05 -19.93 -5.21
C PRO A 54 3.94 -19.15 -6.54
N GLU A 55 2.94 -19.45 -7.36
CA GLU A 55 2.73 -18.87 -8.68
C GLU A 55 1.53 -17.88 -8.72
N GLN A 56 1.13 -17.31 -7.57
CA GLN A 56 0.05 -16.32 -7.50
C GLN A 56 0.19 -15.17 -8.52
N GLY A 57 1.43 -14.77 -8.84
CA GLY A 57 1.73 -13.75 -9.85
C GLY A 57 1.24 -14.09 -11.26
N LYS A 58 1.14 -15.40 -11.62
CA LYS A 58 0.61 -15.82 -12.94
C LYS A 58 -0.86 -15.48 -13.16
N ARG A 59 -1.59 -15.13 -12.09
CA ARG A 59 -2.99 -14.71 -12.17
C ARG A 59 -3.13 -13.25 -12.62
N ILE A 60 -2.04 -12.48 -12.60
CA ILE A 60 -2.02 -11.10 -13.08
C ILE A 60 -2.04 -11.12 -14.59
N ILE A 61 -3.16 -10.69 -15.17
CA ILE A 61 -3.31 -10.54 -16.60
C ILE A 61 -2.96 -9.10 -16.94
N HIS A 62 -1.89 -8.93 -17.73
CA HIS A 62 -1.54 -7.64 -18.31
C HIS A 62 -2.33 -7.47 -19.60
N PRO A 63 -3.27 -6.51 -19.67
CA PRO A 63 -3.99 -6.23 -20.90
C PRO A 63 -3.05 -5.56 -21.90
N ASP A 64 -3.26 -5.81 -23.20
CA ASP A 64 -2.53 -5.14 -24.27
C ASP A 64 -2.84 -3.63 -24.32
N GLU A 65 -4.05 -3.25 -23.93
CA GLU A 65 -4.50 -1.85 -23.89
C GLU A 65 -5.40 -1.58 -22.67
N ILE A 66 -5.27 -0.37 -22.12
CA ILE A 66 -6.18 0.16 -21.10
C ILE A 66 -7.42 0.78 -21.78
N THR A 67 -8.59 0.20 -21.51
CA THR A 67 -9.87 0.64 -22.10
C THR A 67 -10.68 1.54 -21.17
N ASP A 68 -11.67 2.22 -21.74
CA ASP A 68 -12.66 3.00 -20.97
C ASP A 68 -13.44 2.13 -19.97
N GLU A 69 -13.74 0.87 -20.31
CA GLU A 69 -14.41 -0.07 -19.42
C GLU A 69 -13.55 -0.38 -18.18
N MET A 70 -12.25 -0.55 -18.38
CA MET A 70 -11.31 -0.74 -17.28
C MET A 70 -11.25 0.48 -16.36
N ALA A 71 -11.22 1.70 -16.92
CA ALA A 71 -11.27 2.93 -16.14
C ALA A 71 -12.56 3.04 -15.32
N ASN A 72 -13.70 2.71 -15.92
CA ASN A 72 -15.00 2.69 -15.22
C ASN A 72 -15.01 1.65 -14.08
N ASN A 73 -14.50 0.45 -14.34
CA ASN A 73 -14.39 -0.62 -13.36
C ASN A 73 -13.46 -0.26 -12.20
N PHE A 74 -12.31 0.34 -12.49
CA PHE A 74 -11.39 0.85 -11.49
C PHE A 74 -12.09 1.91 -10.64
N PHE A 75 -12.68 2.92 -11.28
CA PHE A 75 -13.33 4.02 -10.57
C PHE A 75 -14.52 3.57 -9.73
N ALA A 76 -15.30 2.60 -10.18
CA ALA A 76 -16.43 2.06 -9.40
C ALA A 76 -16.00 1.52 -8.02
N ARG A 77 -14.78 1.01 -7.91
CA ARG A 77 -14.20 0.42 -6.69
C ARG A 77 -13.35 1.42 -5.91
N PHE A 78 -12.53 2.20 -6.61
CA PHE A 78 -11.52 3.07 -6.01
C PHE A 78 -11.88 4.55 -6.20
N TRP A 79 -12.95 5.01 -5.52
CA TRP A 79 -13.34 6.43 -5.54
C TRP A 79 -13.59 7.03 -4.16
N GLY A 80 -13.09 8.26 -3.98
CA GLY A 80 -13.28 9.12 -2.81
C GLY A 80 -13.88 10.48 -3.24
N ARG A 81 -13.31 11.60 -2.78
CA ARG A 81 -13.73 12.90 -3.33
C ARG A 81 -13.47 12.95 -4.85
N GLN A 82 -14.48 13.41 -5.59
CA GLN A 82 -14.43 13.53 -7.05
C GLN A 82 -14.10 14.95 -7.50
N ASP A 83 -14.33 15.93 -6.63
CA ASP A 83 -14.06 17.33 -6.92
C ASP A 83 -12.57 17.67 -6.85
N VAL A 84 -11.75 16.78 -6.27
CA VAL A 84 -10.31 16.96 -6.09
C VAL A 84 -9.56 15.63 -6.04
N TYR A 85 -8.33 15.64 -6.52
CA TYR A 85 -7.38 14.54 -6.40
C TYR A 85 -5.95 15.08 -6.25
N VAL A 86 -4.98 14.22 -5.96
CA VAL A 86 -3.55 14.55 -5.97
C VAL A 86 -2.85 13.88 -7.15
N LYS A 87 -1.73 14.45 -7.62
CA LYS A 87 -0.78 13.74 -8.49
C LYS A 87 0.55 13.56 -7.78
N ARG A 88 1.23 12.45 -8.03
CA ARG A 88 2.63 12.26 -7.65
C ARG A 88 3.48 13.24 -8.45
N ASN A 89 4.53 13.72 -7.81
CA ASN A 89 5.58 14.52 -8.42
C ASN A 89 6.90 14.09 -7.79
N GLU A 90 7.97 14.26 -8.54
CA GLU A 90 9.32 13.94 -8.11
C GLU A 90 10.21 15.16 -8.31
N LYS A 91 10.93 15.53 -7.25
CA LYS A 91 11.90 16.61 -7.31
C LYS A 91 13.12 16.17 -8.12
N LYS A 92 13.34 16.81 -9.28
CA LYS A 92 14.42 16.48 -10.21
C LYS A 92 15.83 16.47 -9.60
N ASP A 93 16.06 17.28 -8.58
CA ASP A 93 17.36 17.46 -7.92
C ASP A 93 17.65 16.40 -6.86
N THR A 94 16.62 15.87 -6.20
CA THR A 94 16.76 15.02 -5.01
C THR A 94 16.13 13.63 -5.19
N GLY A 95 15.38 13.39 -6.28
CA GLY A 95 14.60 12.17 -6.48
C GLY A 95 13.43 12.01 -5.49
N LYS A 96 13.22 12.99 -4.58
CA LYS A 96 12.19 12.89 -3.55
C LYS A 96 10.80 13.01 -4.17
N ALA A 97 10.01 11.96 -4.01
CA ALA A 97 8.63 11.91 -4.42
C ALA A 97 7.70 12.62 -3.41
N GLY A 98 6.58 13.14 -3.91
CA GLY A 98 5.53 13.72 -3.08
C GLY A 98 4.25 13.91 -3.86
N TYR A 99 3.16 14.14 -3.14
CA TYR A 99 1.82 14.30 -3.73
C TYR A 99 1.35 15.75 -3.64
N PHE A 100 0.79 16.27 -4.73
CA PHE A 100 0.25 17.62 -4.79
C PHE A 100 -1.21 17.63 -5.22
N THR A 101 -2.04 18.30 -4.42
CA THR A 101 -3.45 18.55 -4.72
C THR A 101 -3.60 19.30 -6.03
N GLN A 102 -4.41 18.76 -6.92
CA GLN A 102 -4.64 19.37 -8.23
C GLN A 102 -5.58 20.58 -8.11
N CYS A 103 -5.17 21.66 -8.79
CA CYS A 103 -5.86 22.93 -8.82
C CYS A 103 -5.93 23.39 -10.29
N ARG A 104 -7.07 23.94 -10.72
CA ARG A 104 -7.23 24.46 -12.10
C ARG A 104 -6.23 25.57 -12.39
N ASN A 105 -5.89 26.35 -11.38
CA ASN A 105 -4.94 27.45 -11.48
C ASN A 105 -3.49 27.04 -11.20
N PHE A 106 -3.18 25.75 -11.05
CA PHE A 106 -1.83 25.28 -10.76
C PHE A 106 -0.85 25.68 -11.87
N TRP A 107 0.27 26.33 -11.52
CA TRP A 107 1.27 26.87 -12.47
C TRP A 107 0.75 27.85 -13.55
N THR A 108 -0.44 28.41 -13.37
CA THR A 108 -0.94 29.54 -14.18
C THR A 108 -0.36 30.87 -13.68
N SER A 109 -0.65 31.98 -14.37
CA SER A 109 -0.17 33.33 -14.01
C SER A 109 -0.64 33.81 -12.63
N VAL A 110 -1.77 33.30 -12.12
CA VAL A 110 -2.31 33.67 -10.80
C VAL A 110 -1.82 32.77 -9.66
N CYS A 111 -1.04 31.72 -9.96
CA CYS A 111 -0.60 30.76 -8.96
C CYS A 111 0.54 31.33 -8.09
N HIS A 112 0.31 31.50 -6.79
CA HIS A 112 1.35 31.94 -5.84
C HIS A 112 2.60 31.05 -5.82
N ARG A 113 2.49 29.75 -6.13
CA ARG A 113 3.67 28.88 -6.28
C ARG A 113 4.54 29.26 -7.48
N LYS A 114 3.92 29.63 -8.60
CA LYS A 114 4.64 30.10 -9.79
C LYS A 114 5.23 31.48 -9.56
N LEU A 115 4.44 32.37 -8.97
CA LEU A 115 4.83 33.74 -8.64
C LEU A 115 5.84 33.81 -7.49
N LYS A 116 6.04 32.71 -6.76
CA LYS A 116 6.96 32.59 -5.61
C LYS A 116 6.69 33.64 -4.52
N THR A 117 5.42 33.98 -4.27
CA THR A 117 5.04 34.99 -3.27
C THR A 117 5.09 34.47 -1.82
N GLY A 118 5.33 33.17 -1.61
CA GLY A 118 5.34 32.54 -0.29
C GLY A 118 3.96 32.19 0.28
N VAL A 119 2.86 32.59 -0.37
CA VAL A 119 1.49 32.25 0.06
C VAL A 119 1.23 30.75 -0.13
N SER A 120 0.76 30.09 0.93
CA SER A 120 0.43 28.67 0.90
C SER A 120 -0.85 28.40 0.10
N CYS A 121 -0.99 27.23 -0.52
CA CYS A 121 -2.24 26.86 -1.21
C CYS A 121 -3.47 26.84 -0.30
N LYS A 122 -3.29 26.64 1.02
CA LYS A 122 -4.39 26.67 2.00
C LYS A 122 -4.96 28.08 2.19
N ASN A 123 -4.15 29.11 1.97
CA ASN A 123 -4.50 30.52 2.15
C ASN A 123 -4.62 31.27 0.80
N CYS A 124 -4.62 30.54 -0.32
CA CYS A 124 -4.67 31.11 -1.66
C CYS A 124 -6.12 31.43 -2.03
N GLU A 125 -6.39 32.69 -2.36
CA GLU A 125 -7.71 33.17 -2.79
C GLU A 125 -8.09 32.69 -4.21
N TYR A 126 -7.09 32.38 -5.04
CA TYR A 126 -7.29 31.84 -6.39
C TYR A 126 -7.33 30.30 -6.41
N TYR A 127 -7.51 29.68 -5.25
CA TYR A 127 -7.57 28.23 -5.16
C TYR A 127 -8.84 27.68 -5.79
N GLU A 128 -8.70 26.74 -6.73
CA GLU A 128 -9.84 26.09 -7.37
C GLU A 128 -9.54 24.61 -7.59
N TYR A 129 -10.24 23.74 -6.85
CA TYR A 129 -10.10 22.29 -6.98
C TYR A 129 -10.32 21.85 -8.44
N LYS A 130 -9.43 20.98 -8.94
CA LYS A 130 -9.61 20.34 -10.26
C LYS A 130 -10.34 19.01 -10.05
N PRO A 131 -11.55 18.83 -10.61
CA PRO A 131 -12.26 17.55 -10.55
C PRO A 131 -11.47 16.45 -11.26
N LEU A 132 -11.57 15.23 -10.74
CA LEU A 132 -11.00 14.05 -11.36
C LEU A 132 -11.81 13.68 -12.62
N THR A 133 -11.13 13.40 -13.73
CA THR A 133 -11.78 13.01 -14.99
C THR A 133 -11.41 11.59 -15.39
N LYS A 134 -12.16 11.02 -16.34
CA LYS A 134 -11.87 9.71 -16.92
C LYS A 134 -10.46 9.68 -17.55
N GLU A 135 -10.05 10.76 -18.18
CA GLU A 135 -8.73 10.89 -18.81
C GLU A 135 -7.60 10.82 -17.79
N ASP A 136 -7.79 11.41 -16.60
CA ASP A 136 -6.82 11.31 -15.50
C ASP A 136 -6.73 9.85 -14.98
N ILE A 137 -7.85 9.12 -14.92
CA ILE A 137 -7.88 7.70 -14.52
C ILE A 137 -7.22 6.81 -15.58
N LEU A 138 -7.51 7.04 -16.86
CA LEU A 138 -6.85 6.32 -17.96
C LEU A 138 -5.35 6.56 -17.98
N ALA A 139 -4.90 7.80 -17.74
CA ALA A 139 -3.48 8.11 -17.63
C ALA A 139 -2.83 7.36 -16.47
N HIS A 140 -3.49 7.35 -15.29
CA HIS A 140 -3.02 6.60 -14.12
C HIS A 140 -2.87 5.10 -14.39
N LEU A 141 -3.87 4.48 -15.03
CA LEU A 141 -3.85 3.05 -15.33
C LEU A 141 -2.82 2.67 -16.40
N ARG A 142 -2.49 3.59 -17.31
CA ARG A 142 -1.45 3.36 -18.32
C ARG A 142 -0.05 3.42 -17.72
N GLY A 143 0.19 4.29 -16.73
CA GLY A 143 1.50 4.39 -16.06
C GLY A 143 2.66 4.72 -17.00
N ASN A 144 2.41 5.51 -18.05
CA ASN A 144 3.39 5.83 -19.09
C ASN A 144 4.45 6.84 -18.62
N ALA A 145 4.19 7.60 -17.56
CA ALA A 145 5.14 8.60 -17.09
C ALA A 145 6.35 7.93 -16.42
N TYR A 146 7.55 8.19 -16.94
CA TYR A 146 8.81 7.63 -16.42
C TYR A 146 9.06 7.92 -14.93
N ASN A 147 8.46 9.00 -14.40
CA ASN A 147 8.56 9.43 -13.01
C ASN A 147 7.23 9.26 -12.26
N ALA A 148 6.32 8.44 -12.78
CA ALA A 148 5.01 8.18 -12.20
C ALA A 148 4.17 9.46 -11.95
N SER A 149 4.38 10.54 -12.69
CA SER A 149 3.63 11.79 -12.53
C SER A 149 2.18 11.74 -13.03
N ASP A 150 1.81 10.65 -13.69
CA ASP A 150 0.44 10.27 -14.03
C ASP A 150 -0.26 9.52 -12.88
N VAL A 151 0.46 9.11 -11.83
CA VAL A 151 -0.13 8.50 -10.64
C VAL A 151 -0.99 9.50 -9.91
N ILE A 152 -2.26 9.13 -9.70
CA ILE A 152 -3.22 9.89 -8.94
C ILE A 152 -3.42 9.29 -7.54
N GLY A 153 -3.68 10.15 -6.57
CA GLY A 153 -4.21 9.75 -5.27
C GLY A 153 -5.56 10.38 -5.03
N VAL A 154 -6.42 9.69 -4.27
CA VAL A 154 -7.77 10.15 -3.95
C VAL A 154 -7.85 10.60 -2.50
N TYR A 155 -8.70 11.58 -2.22
CA TYR A 155 -9.03 11.94 -0.84
C TYR A 155 -10.15 11.03 -0.32
N PRO A 156 -9.90 10.17 0.68
CA PRO A 156 -10.86 9.16 1.12
C PRO A 156 -12.03 9.75 1.90
N LEU A 157 -11.82 10.87 2.60
CA LEU A 157 -12.83 11.54 3.42
C LEU A 157 -13.71 12.45 2.54
N LEU A 158 -15.00 12.13 2.47
CA LEU A 158 -15.99 12.89 1.73
C LEU A 158 -16.42 14.16 2.48
N LYS A 159 -17.08 15.10 1.79
CA LYS A 159 -17.53 16.39 2.36
C LYS A 159 -18.53 16.23 3.51
N ASN A 160 -19.24 15.11 3.57
CA ASN A 160 -20.17 14.77 4.65
C ASN A 160 -19.49 14.00 5.79
N ASN A 161 -18.15 14.02 5.87
CA ASN A 161 -17.34 13.33 6.87
C ASN A 161 -17.51 11.80 6.89
N THR A 162 -17.95 11.22 5.77
CA THR A 162 -17.98 9.75 5.60
C THR A 162 -16.76 9.28 4.81
N CYS A 163 -16.36 8.03 5.01
CA CYS A 163 -15.29 7.38 4.27
C CYS A 163 -15.83 6.08 3.66
N ARG A 164 -15.34 5.75 2.46
CA ARG A 164 -15.72 4.51 1.75
C ARG A 164 -14.64 3.42 1.81
N PHE A 165 -13.45 3.80 2.28
CA PHE A 165 -12.29 2.92 2.29
C PHE A 165 -11.99 2.43 3.70
N LEU A 166 -11.68 1.15 3.78
CA LEU A 166 -10.88 0.57 4.84
C LEU A 166 -9.57 0.16 4.17
N VAL A 167 -8.44 0.68 4.66
CA VAL A 167 -7.12 0.41 4.09
C VAL A 167 -6.25 -0.19 5.17
N PHE A 168 -5.50 -1.22 4.77
CA PHE A 168 -4.47 -1.85 5.56
C PHE A 168 -3.16 -1.64 4.79
N ASP A 169 -2.19 -1.05 5.46
CA ASP A 169 -0.84 -0.91 4.93
C ASP A 169 -0.05 -2.15 5.36
N PHE A 170 0.57 -2.82 4.38
CA PHE A 170 1.34 -4.05 4.60
C PHE A 170 2.84 -3.82 4.41
N ASP A 171 3.26 -2.56 4.28
CA ASP A 171 4.66 -2.20 4.07
C ASP A 171 5.47 -2.18 5.38
N ASN A 172 6.81 -2.20 5.25
CA ASN A 172 7.70 -2.15 6.41
C ASN A 172 7.66 -0.76 7.08
N HIS A 173 7.34 -0.71 8.37
CA HIS A 173 7.31 0.51 9.19
C HIS A 173 8.58 0.76 10.02
N GLU A 174 9.69 0.08 9.73
CA GLU A 174 10.98 0.37 10.36
C GLU A 174 11.45 1.81 10.10
N LYS A 175 12.22 2.39 11.03
CA LYS A 175 12.72 3.76 10.89
C LYS A 175 13.62 3.90 9.66
N ASN A 176 13.37 4.91 8.82
CA ASN A 176 14.06 5.16 7.54
C ASN A 176 13.72 4.14 6.43
N ALA A 177 12.69 3.31 6.61
CA ALA A 177 12.17 2.49 5.52
C ALA A 177 11.61 3.35 4.37
N GLU A 178 11.20 4.59 4.63
CA GLU A 178 10.67 5.52 3.63
C GLU A 178 11.68 5.95 2.54
N GLU A 179 12.99 5.81 2.77
CA GLU A 179 14.02 6.17 1.79
C GLU A 179 14.33 5.02 0.84
N ASN A 180 14.06 3.78 1.26
CA ASN A 180 14.23 2.59 0.45
C ASN A 180 12.83 2.11 0.05
N ASP A 181 12.40 2.49 -1.14
CA ASP A 181 11.22 1.91 -1.76
C ASP A 181 11.50 0.40 -1.94
N PHE A 182 11.08 -0.43 -0.97
CA PHE A 182 11.30 -1.89 -0.97
C PHE A 182 10.56 -2.60 -2.13
N ALA A 183 9.95 -1.82 -3.02
CA ALA A 183 9.16 -2.17 -4.20
C ALA A 183 9.81 -3.12 -5.22
N ASN A 184 11.02 -3.65 -5.01
CA ASN A 184 11.70 -4.48 -6.02
C ASN A 184 12.45 -5.72 -5.49
N MET A 185 12.29 -6.13 -4.23
CA MET A 185 12.98 -7.35 -3.73
C MET A 185 12.14 -8.62 -3.80
N ALA A 186 10.83 -8.52 -4.04
CA ALA A 186 9.97 -9.68 -4.24
C ALA A 186 9.00 -9.40 -5.39
N SER A 187 8.86 -10.35 -6.31
CA SER A 187 7.91 -10.39 -7.41
C SER A 187 6.45 -10.54 -6.96
N LEU A 188 6.07 -9.92 -5.84
CA LEU A 188 4.75 -9.99 -5.23
C LEU A 188 4.06 -8.63 -5.33
N LEU A 189 2.78 -8.70 -5.71
CA LEU A 189 1.86 -7.57 -5.87
C LEU A 189 2.00 -6.54 -4.74
N GLN A 190 2.34 -5.31 -5.10
CA GLN A 190 2.21 -4.17 -4.20
C GLN A 190 1.25 -3.17 -4.83
N MET A 191 -0.01 -3.25 -4.41
CA MET A 191 -1.02 -2.23 -4.69
C MET A 191 -0.66 -0.99 -3.87
N HIS A 192 0.01 -0.03 -4.49
CA HIS A 192 0.33 1.25 -3.87
C HIS A 192 -0.94 2.11 -3.79
N LEU A 193 -1.79 1.85 -2.82
CA LEU A 193 -2.81 2.80 -2.36
C LEU A 193 -2.15 3.76 -1.39
N TYR A 194 -1.46 4.78 -1.90
CA TYR A 194 -1.10 5.92 -1.08
C TYR A 194 -2.38 6.65 -0.68
N GLN A 195 -2.92 6.29 0.48
CA GLN A 195 -3.92 7.09 1.16
C GLN A 195 -3.21 8.33 1.70
N VAL A 196 -3.44 9.47 1.05
CA VAL A 196 -3.09 10.77 1.64
C VAL A 196 -4.08 11.01 2.78
N LEU A 197 -3.68 10.64 3.99
CA LEU A 197 -4.26 11.14 5.24
C LEU A 197 -3.67 12.52 5.56
#